data_AF-A0A7D5SXX4-F1
#
_entry.id   AF-A0A7D5SXX4-F1
#
_cell.length_a   1.000
_cell.length_b   1.000
_cell.length_c   1.000
_cell.angle_alpha   90.00
_cell.angle_beta   90.00
_cell.angle_gamma   90.00
#
_symmetry.space_group_name_H-M   'P 1'
#
loop_
_entity.id
_entity.type
_entity.pdbx_description
1 polymer ?
#
loop_
_entity_poly.entity_id
_entity_poly.type
_entity_poly.pdbx_seq_one_letter_code
_entity_poly.pdbx_strand_id
1 'polypeptide(L)'
;MSDAADERVDGSDEASGADGEDDAESIEALRERVEAEYDFDDFGPAEMASMSSEEWEAVFDHESWITGQELLDRVEADLKRRVAEREVFARVERRDDRLVAYSDEGYATVYADGTVEGHGTVLRDVKPTVALASMESYDVPDAPPEDLLPEPQDVPEGSGELGNTMLQVVAGIQVLAGILLIGGWLVISLGVVAPPGGGSVRSLNVIAMLLGGVVFLAIGVLLFGVVANARLSDKFRAEEYRNRLRAVELEPGERPDFLPDDGEASEDAAGIPGEASDGLPGDGPDEGRSGSADGGTDGS
;
A
#
# COMPACT_ATOMS: atom_id res chain seq x y z
N MET A 1 -60.50 58.69 27.11
CA MET A 1 -60.32 58.37 28.55
C MET A 1 -60.16 56.86 28.60
N SER A 2 -59.02 56.24 28.86
CA SER A 2 -57.68 56.60 29.39
C SER A 2 -56.77 55.44 28.92
N ASP A 3 -55.62 55.64 28.28
CA ASP A 3 -54.29 56.06 28.75
C ASP A 3 -53.53 55.06 29.67
N ALA A 4 -52.22 54.95 29.40
CA ALA A 4 -51.12 54.21 30.04
C ALA A 4 -50.95 52.70 29.72
N ALA A 5 -49.75 52.11 29.57
CA ALA A 5 -48.35 52.55 29.37
C ALA A 5 -47.55 51.23 29.14
N ASP A 6 -46.71 51.16 28.10
CA ASP A 6 -45.23 51.15 28.18
C ASP A 6 -44.62 49.95 28.92
N GLU A 7 -44.05 49.00 28.15
CA GLU A 7 -42.78 48.37 28.53
C GLU A 7 -42.00 48.02 27.25
N ARG A 8 -40.85 48.69 27.08
CA ARG A 8 -39.81 48.37 26.10
C ARG A 8 -38.94 47.26 26.69
N VAL A 9 -38.60 46.26 25.88
CA VAL A 9 -37.25 45.66 25.92
C VAL A 9 -36.73 45.68 24.49
N ASP A 10 -35.87 46.67 24.27
CA ASP A 10 -34.81 46.67 23.26
C ASP A 10 -33.72 45.71 23.76
N GLY A 11 -33.24 44.83 22.88
CA GLY A 11 -32.35 43.74 23.26
C GLY A 11 -31.82 42.99 22.04
N SER A 12 -31.01 43.67 21.23
CA SER A 12 -29.77 43.14 20.66
C SER A 12 -29.83 41.78 19.94
N ASP A 13 -30.25 41.77 18.67
CA ASP A 13 -29.85 40.73 17.69
C ASP A 13 -28.46 41.07 17.12
N GLU A 14 -27.48 41.21 18.00
CA GLU A 14 -26.04 41.29 17.66
C GLU A 14 -25.25 40.54 18.74
N ALA A 15 -25.07 39.22 18.53
CA ALA A 15 -23.92 38.42 18.95
C ALA A 15 -24.22 36.92 18.75
N SER A 16 -23.96 36.40 17.55
CA SER A 16 -23.73 34.96 17.34
C SER A 16 -22.35 34.78 16.71
N GLY A 17 -21.34 35.33 17.38
CA GLY A 17 -19.94 35.26 16.96
C GLY A 17 -18.98 35.23 18.14
N ALA A 18 -19.40 34.75 19.31
CA ALA A 18 -18.56 34.67 20.51
C ALA A 18 -18.46 33.26 21.12
N ASP A 19 -19.34 32.31 20.76
CA ASP A 19 -19.28 30.94 21.31
C ASP A 19 -18.22 30.04 20.63
N GLY A 20 -17.66 30.43 19.49
CA GLY A 20 -16.67 29.61 18.78
C GLY A 20 -15.23 29.76 19.29
N GLU A 21 -14.89 30.90 19.90
CA GLU A 21 -13.53 31.16 20.39
C GLU A 21 -13.26 30.49 21.75
N ASP A 22 -14.26 30.44 22.63
CA ASP A 22 -14.16 29.78 23.95
C ASP A 22 -14.05 28.24 23.83
N ASP A 23 -14.72 27.65 22.84
CA ASP A 23 -14.66 26.21 22.57
C ASP A 23 -13.31 25.81 21.92
N ALA A 24 -12.80 26.62 20.98
CA ALA A 24 -11.50 26.38 20.34
C ALA A 24 -10.33 26.46 21.33
N GLU A 25 -10.31 27.46 22.22
CA GLU A 25 -9.30 27.55 23.30
C GLU A 25 -9.40 26.36 24.27
N SER A 26 -10.61 25.84 24.51
CA SER A 26 -10.85 24.68 25.37
C SER A 26 -10.36 23.37 24.74
N ILE A 27 -10.52 23.22 23.41
CA ILE A 27 -10.03 22.05 22.65
C ILE A 27 -8.50 22.07 22.56
N GLU A 28 -7.89 23.23 22.30
CA GLU A 28 -6.42 23.35 22.23
C GLU A 28 -5.76 23.04 23.59
N ALA A 29 -6.37 23.49 24.69
CA ALA A 29 -5.92 23.15 26.04
C ALA A 29 -6.12 21.65 26.38
N LEU A 30 -7.07 20.98 25.73
CA LEU A 30 -7.26 19.54 25.84
C LEU A 30 -6.21 18.79 25.01
N ARG A 31 -5.89 19.27 23.79
CA ARG A 31 -4.83 18.74 22.93
C ARG A 31 -3.48 18.74 23.63
N GLU A 32 -3.06 19.87 24.22
CA GLU A 32 -1.77 19.97 24.93
C GLU A 32 -1.68 18.99 26.11
N ARG A 33 -2.81 18.73 26.79
CA ARG A 33 -2.87 17.77 27.89
C ARG A 33 -2.72 16.33 27.40
N VAL A 34 -3.37 15.99 26.30
CA VAL A 34 -3.32 14.65 25.70
C VAL A 34 -1.92 14.37 25.14
N GLU A 35 -1.28 15.35 24.48
CA GLU A 35 0.12 15.27 24.05
C GLU A 35 1.11 15.07 25.20
N ALA A 36 0.77 15.52 26.41
CA ALA A 36 1.58 15.26 27.60
C ALA A 36 1.31 13.90 28.25
N GLU A 37 0.11 13.33 28.07
CA GLU A 37 -0.32 12.06 28.67
C GLU A 37 0.07 10.84 27.82
N TYR A 38 0.00 10.97 26.49
CA TYR A 38 0.24 9.88 25.56
C TYR A 38 1.53 10.10 24.75
N ASP A 39 2.31 9.03 24.57
CA ASP A 39 3.45 9.02 23.66
C ASP A 39 2.97 8.64 22.25
N PHE A 40 2.81 9.62 21.38
CA PHE A 40 2.32 9.42 20.01
C PHE A 40 3.30 8.62 19.13
N ASP A 41 4.58 8.53 19.50
CA ASP A 41 5.57 7.74 18.75
C ASP A 41 5.46 6.22 19.02
N ASP A 42 4.93 5.82 20.19
CA ASP A 42 4.66 4.41 20.57
C ASP A 42 3.16 4.16 20.80
N PHE A 43 2.31 4.88 20.06
CA PHE A 43 0.86 4.81 20.23
C PHE A 43 0.26 3.58 19.54
N GLY A 44 -0.42 2.73 20.32
CA GLY A 44 -0.95 1.45 19.86
C GLY A 44 -2.45 1.25 20.08
N PRO A 45 -2.99 0.06 19.74
CA PRO A 45 -4.41 -0.26 19.89
C PRO A 45 -4.92 -0.23 21.33
N ALA A 46 -4.04 -0.41 22.32
CA ALA A 46 -4.42 -0.36 23.73
C ALA A 46 -4.68 1.08 24.18
N GLU A 47 -3.83 2.00 23.73
CA GLU A 47 -3.90 3.44 23.99
C GLU A 47 -5.11 4.04 23.25
N MET A 48 -5.39 3.58 22.02
CA MET A 48 -6.62 3.92 21.30
C MET A 48 -7.89 3.56 22.08
N ALA A 49 -7.88 2.43 22.79
CA ALA A 49 -9.03 1.95 23.56
C ALA A 49 -9.19 2.66 24.91
N SER A 50 -8.11 3.24 25.46
CA SER A 50 -8.17 4.01 26.70
C SER A 50 -8.58 5.47 26.49
N MET A 51 -8.31 6.02 25.31
CA MET A 51 -8.56 7.42 24.99
C MET A 51 -10.06 7.68 24.82
N SER A 52 -10.55 8.73 25.48
CA SER A 52 -11.96 9.14 25.42
C SER A 52 -12.26 9.88 24.11
N SER A 53 -13.54 9.95 23.72
CA SER A 53 -13.97 10.61 22.49
C SER A 53 -13.58 12.09 22.42
N GLU A 54 -13.60 12.79 23.55
CA GLU A 54 -13.24 14.21 23.65
C GLU A 54 -11.72 14.41 23.47
N GLU A 55 -10.90 13.51 24.00
CA GLU A 55 -9.44 13.50 23.79
C GLU A 55 -9.10 13.16 22.34
N TRP A 56 -9.84 12.23 21.73
CA TRP A 56 -9.75 11.89 20.31
C TRP A 56 -10.05 13.09 19.41
N GLU A 57 -11.18 13.76 19.63
CA GLU A 57 -11.59 14.95 18.87
C GLU A 57 -10.54 16.08 19.01
N ALA A 58 -9.97 16.26 20.20
CA ALA A 58 -8.98 17.30 20.43
C ALA A 58 -7.68 17.08 19.65
N VAL A 59 -7.20 15.84 19.53
CA VAL A 59 -5.95 15.55 18.82
C VAL A 59 -6.17 15.29 17.33
N PHE A 60 -7.33 14.75 16.95
CA PHE A 60 -7.70 14.41 15.57
C PHE A 60 -8.90 15.23 15.12
N ASP A 61 -8.75 16.55 15.16
CA ASP A 61 -9.77 17.51 14.76
C ASP A 61 -9.98 17.47 13.23
N HIS A 62 -11.11 16.93 12.80
CA HIS A 62 -11.46 16.80 11.39
C HIS A 62 -11.80 18.15 10.73
N GLU A 63 -12.18 19.16 11.53
CA GLU A 63 -12.45 20.52 11.02
C GLU A 63 -11.15 21.26 10.68
N SER A 64 -10.01 20.82 11.25
CA SER A 64 -8.67 21.31 10.90
C SER A 64 -8.13 20.73 9.58
N TRP A 65 -8.82 19.76 8.95
CA TRP A 65 -8.34 19.18 7.71
C TRP A 65 -8.60 20.11 6.52
N ILE A 66 -7.58 20.24 5.68
CA ILE A 66 -7.64 21.02 4.45
C ILE A 66 -8.64 20.36 3.50
N THR A 67 -9.64 21.13 3.07
CA THR A 67 -10.65 20.76 2.07
C THR A 67 -10.71 21.84 0.97
N GLY A 68 -11.63 21.71 0.01
CA GLY A 68 -11.81 22.67 -1.06
C GLY A 68 -10.78 22.52 -2.19
N GLN A 69 -10.51 23.64 -2.86
CA GLN A 69 -9.53 23.68 -3.95
C GLN A 69 -8.10 23.45 -3.46
N GLU A 70 -7.80 23.87 -2.23
CA GLU A 70 -6.48 23.69 -1.64
C GLU A 70 -6.13 22.22 -1.47
N LEU A 71 -7.09 21.41 -1.02
CA LEU A 71 -6.94 19.95 -0.97
C LEU A 71 -6.64 19.39 -2.36
N LEU A 72 -7.43 19.77 -3.36
CA LEU A 72 -7.26 19.26 -4.72
C LEU A 72 -5.89 19.63 -5.31
N ASP A 73 -5.40 20.85 -5.05
CA ASP A 73 -4.08 21.30 -5.49
C ASP A 73 -2.95 20.52 -4.79
N ARG A 74 -3.10 20.26 -3.48
CA ARG A 74 -2.17 19.44 -2.70
C ARG A 74 -2.14 17.97 -3.18
N VAL A 75 -3.31 17.38 -3.40
CA VAL A 75 -3.44 16.01 -3.91
C VAL A 75 -2.88 15.90 -5.33
N GLU A 76 -3.13 16.88 -6.20
CA GLU A 76 -2.59 16.90 -7.56
C GLU A 76 -1.05 16.91 -7.55
N ALA A 77 -0.45 17.74 -6.70
CA ALA A 77 1.01 17.83 -6.58
C ALA A 77 1.63 16.52 -6.06
N ASP A 78 1.08 15.95 -4.99
CA ASP A 78 1.58 14.69 -4.41
C ASP A 78 1.39 13.52 -5.39
N LEU A 79 0.22 13.39 -6.03
CA LEU A 79 -0.01 12.33 -7.02
C LEU A 79 0.92 12.45 -8.22
N LYS A 80 1.12 13.66 -8.77
CA LYS A 80 2.07 13.86 -9.88
C LYS A 80 3.50 13.49 -9.47
N ARG A 81 3.90 13.78 -8.23
CA ARG A 81 5.19 13.35 -7.68
C ARG A 81 5.31 11.83 -7.64
N ARG A 82 4.32 11.14 -7.07
CA ARG A 82 4.30 9.67 -6.96
C ARG A 82 4.26 8.96 -8.31
N VAL A 83 3.55 9.53 -9.29
CA VAL A 83 3.57 9.04 -10.68
C VAL A 83 4.97 9.17 -11.27
N ALA A 84 5.62 10.32 -11.08
CA ALA A 84 6.99 10.53 -11.55
C ALA A 84 8.01 9.56 -10.88
N GLU A 85 7.79 9.22 -9.62
CA GLU A 85 8.61 8.26 -8.85
C GLU A 85 8.22 6.80 -9.10
N ARG A 86 7.21 6.55 -9.95
CA ARG A 86 6.70 5.22 -10.34
C ARG A 86 6.09 4.44 -9.18
N GLU A 87 5.59 5.14 -8.18
CA GLU A 87 4.84 4.57 -7.07
C GLU A 87 3.37 4.35 -7.44
N VAL A 88 2.82 5.20 -8.33
CA VAL A 88 1.44 5.16 -8.80
C VAL A 88 1.40 5.11 -10.34
N PHE A 89 0.59 4.20 -10.90
CA PHE A 89 0.35 4.09 -12.34
C PHE A 89 -0.99 4.69 -12.70
N ALA A 90 -1.04 6.01 -12.86
CA ALA A 90 -2.24 6.70 -13.29
C ALA A 90 -1.89 7.98 -14.04
N ARG A 91 -2.78 8.39 -14.94
CA ARG A 91 -2.85 9.73 -15.48
C ARG A 91 -3.70 10.58 -14.55
N VAL A 92 -3.26 11.81 -14.27
CA VAL A 92 -3.91 12.73 -13.32
C VAL A 92 -4.48 13.92 -14.10
N GLU A 93 -5.79 14.12 -14.01
CA GLU A 93 -6.51 15.22 -14.66
C GLU A 93 -7.22 16.11 -13.64
N ARG A 94 -6.93 17.41 -13.70
CA ARG A 94 -7.59 18.44 -12.91
C ARG A 94 -8.86 18.94 -13.59
N ARG A 95 -9.97 18.98 -12.84
CA ARG A 95 -11.24 19.61 -13.21
C ARG A 95 -11.61 20.68 -12.18
N ASP A 96 -12.64 21.47 -12.45
CA ASP A 96 -13.02 22.61 -11.60
C ASP A 96 -13.40 22.20 -10.17
N ASP A 97 -14.09 21.07 -9.99
CA ASP A 97 -14.65 20.61 -8.71
C ASP A 97 -14.05 19.29 -8.20
N ARG A 98 -13.18 18.66 -9.00
CA ARG A 98 -12.65 17.32 -8.75
C ARG A 98 -11.30 17.07 -9.42
N LEU A 99 -10.60 16.06 -8.93
CA LEU A 99 -9.38 15.51 -9.53
C LEU A 99 -9.66 14.06 -9.94
N VAL A 100 -9.30 13.68 -11.17
CA VAL A 100 -9.49 12.32 -11.67
C VAL A 100 -8.13 11.69 -11.93
N ALA A 101 -7.86 10.56 -11.27
CA ALA A 101 -6.72 9.70 -11.57
C ALA A 101 -7.22 8.42 -12.24
N TYR A 102 -6.63 8.00 -13.35
CA TYR A 102 -7.06 6.77 -14.04
C TYR A 102 -5.92 6.00 -14.69
N SER A 103 -6.10 4.68 -14.78
CA SER A 103 -5.20 3.74 -15.46
C SER A 103 -5.98 2.90 -16.47
N ASP A 104 -5.39 1.83 -16.98
CA ASP A 104 -6.06 0.84 -17.82
C ASP A 104 -6.98 -0.13 -17.03
N GLU A 105 -6.76 -0.25 -15.71
CA GLU A 105 -7.42 -1.24 -14.85
C GLU A 105 -8.28 -0.61 -13.74
N GLY A 106 -8.35 0.72 -13.65
CA GLY A 106 -9.17 1.40 -12.65
C GLY A 106 -9.08 2.92 -12.66
N TYR A 107 -9.83 3.55 -11.76
CA TYR A 107 -9.83 5.00 -11.59
C TYR A 107 -10.15 5.40 -10.15
N ALA A 108 -9.83 6.65 -9.83
CA ALA A 108 -10.26 7.34 -8.63
C ALA A 108 -10.65 8.78 -8.97
N THR A 109 -11.74 9.26 -8.38
CA THR A 109 -12.19 10.64 -8.43
C THR A 109 -12.16 11.20 -7.01
N VAL A 110 -11.41 12.28 -6.83
CA VAL A 110 -11.30 13.02 -5.56
C VAL A 110 -12.11 14.28 -5.69
N TYR A 111 -13.01 14.50 -4.73
CA TYR A 111 -13.83 15.69 -4.66
C TYR A 111 -13.25 16.69 -3.65
N ALA A 112 -13.68 17.95 -3.75
CA ALA A 112 -13.21 19.03 -2.89
C ALA A 112 -13.50 18.80 -1.40
N ASP A 113 -14.51 18.00 -1.04
CA ASP A 113 -14.82 17.62 0.35
C ASP A 113 -13.89 16.51 0.90
N GLY A 114 -12.96 15.99 0.10
CA GLY A 114 -12.09 14.88 0.44
C GLY A 114 -12.70 13.49 0.20
N THR A 115 -13.93 13.42 -0.32
CA THR A 115 -14.53 12.15 -0.73
C THR A 115 -13.77 11.56 -1.91
N VAL A 116 -13.54 10.24 -1.88
CA VAL A 116 -12.86 9.51 -2.96
C VAL A 116 -13.73 8.36 -3.46
N GLU A 117 -14.13 8.43 -4.73
CA GLU A 117 -14.89 7.41 -5.43
C GLU A 117 -14.03 6.70 -6.49
N GLY A 118 -14.36 5.47 -6.86
CA GLY A 118 -13.66 4.75 -7.92
C GLY A 118 -13.51 3.26 -7.66
N HIS A 119 -12.58 2.62 -8.37
CA HIS A 119 -12.27 1.20 -8.19
C HIS A 119 -10.86 0.86 -8.67
N GLY A 120 -10.38 -0.32 -8.28
CA GLY A 120 -9.08 -0.84 -8.70
C GLY A 120 -7.92 -0.33 -7.85
N THR A 121 -6.70 -0.55 -8.35
CA THR A 121 -5.45 -0.17 -7.68
C THR A 121 -5.33 1.35 -7.53
N VAL A 122 -5.82 2.12 -8.50
CA VAL A 122 -5.81 3.59 -8.46
C VAL A 122 -6.55 4.12 -7.22
N LEU A 123 -7.73 3.57 -6.89
CA LEU A 123 -8.44 3.96 -5.67
C LEU A 123 -7.65 3.66 -4.40
N ARG A 124 -6.99 2.50 -4.36
CA ARG A 124 -6.17 2.08 -3.22
C ARG A 124 -4.98 3.01 -3.01
N ASP A 125 -4.39 3.51 -4.09
CA ASP A 125 -3.20 4.34 -4.06
C ASP A 125 -3.54 5.82 -3.80
N VAL A 126 -4.70 6.29 -4.27
CA VAL A 126 -5.14 7.69 -4.11
C VAL A 126 -5.67 7.99 -2.70
N LYS A 127 -6.38 7.05 -2.05
CA LYS A 127 -6.96 7.28 -0.70
C LYS A 127 -5.93 7.71 0.34
N PRO A 128 -4.76 7.05 0.48
CA PRO A 128 -3.72 7.49 1.40
C PRO A 128 -3.17 8.89 1.06
N THR A 129 -3.02 9.22 -0.22
CA THR A 129 -2.57 10.55 -0.64
C THR A 129 -3.57 11.63 -0.23
N VAL A 130 -4.88 11.41 -0.42
CA VAL A 130 -5.91 12.36 0.00
C VAL A 130 -5.88 12.59 1.51
N ALA A 131 -5.76 11.52 2.30
CA ALA A 131 -5.68 11.61 3.76
C ALA A 131 -4.42 12.35 4.25
N LEU A 132 -3.27 12.16 3.60
CA LEU A 132 -2.05 12.90 3.97
C LEU A 132 -2.13 14.36 3.51
N ALA A 133 -2.60 14.59 2.28
CA ALA A 133 -2.75 15.93 1.72
C ALA A 133 -3.78 16.79 2.48
N SER A 134 -4.76 16.18 3.15
CA SER A 134 -5.71 16.90 4.00
C SER A 134 -5.11 17.34 5.34
N MET A 135 -3.97 16.79 5.77
CA MET A 135 -3.30 17.20 6.99
C MET A 135 -2.46 18.47 6.75
N GLU A 136 -2.63 19.50 7.57
CA GLU A 136 -1.83 20.73 7.49
C GLU A 136 -0.33 20.48 7.75
N SER A 137 -0.03 19.54 8.65
CA SER A 137 1.34 19.18 9.04
C SER A 137 2.10 18.40 7.96
N TYR A 138 1.40 17.85 6.97
CA TYR A 138 2.03 17.14 5.88
C TYR A 138 2.64 18.13 4.88
N ASP A 139 3.95 18.02 4.66
CA ASP A 139 4.66 18.81 3.67
C ASP A 139 4.50 18.16 2.29
N VAL A 140 3.65 18.77 1.45
CA VAL A 140 3.34 18.24 0.13
C VAL A 140 4.50 18.57 -0.82
N PRO A 141 5.07 17.56 -1.51
CA PRO A 141 6.15 17.81 -2.44
C PRO A 141 5.67 18.68 -3.62
N ASP A 142 6.56 19.56 -4.10
CA ASP A 142 6.27 20.38 -5.29
C ASP A 142 5.94 19.49 -6.49
N ALA A 143 4.92 19.88 -7.26
CA ALA A 143 4.56 19.19 -8.50
C ALA A 143 5.72 19.30 -9.51
N PRO A 144 6.16 18.19 -10.13
CA PRO A 144 7.14 18.26 -11.19
C PRO A 144 6.55 18.95 -12.46
N PRO A 145 7.39 19.61 -13.28
CA PRO A 145 6.93 20.59 -14.28
C PRO A 145 6.26 20.05 -15.56
N GLU A 146 6.16 18.73 -15.78
CA GLU A 146 5.54 18.12 -16.98
C GLU A 146 4.67 16.90 -16.64
N ASP A 147 3.85 16.42 -17.60
CA ASP A 147 3.05 15.19 -17.51
C ASP A 147 3.98 13.98 -17.66
N LEU A 148 4.26 13.26 -16.56
CA LEU A 148 5.45 12.41 -16.39
C LEU A 148 5.19 10.91 -16.49
N LEU A 149 4.23 10.48 -17.30
CA LEU A 149 4.31 9.09 -17.71
C LEU A 149 5.52 8.98 -18.65
N PRO A 150 6.61 8.27 -18.27
CA PRO A 150 7.73 8.08 -19.17
C PRO A 150 7.20 7.39 -20.42
N GLU A 151 7.70 7.78 -21.59
CA GLU A 151 7.34 7.07 -22.81
C GLU A 151 7.72 5.58 -22.64
N PRO A 152 6.92 4.61 -23.11
CA PRO A 152 7.17 3.18 -22.88
C PRO A 152 8.60 2.72 -23.21
N GLN A 153 9.26 3.38 -24.16
CA GLN A 153 10.65 3.14 -24.55
C GLN A 153 11.70 3.55 -23.50
N ASP A 154 11.38 4.50 -22.62
CA ASP A 154 12.33 5.09 -21.65
C ASP A 154 12.38 4.34 -20.32
N VAL A 155 11.60 3.25 -20.20
CA VAL A 155 11.58 2.37 -19.03
C VAL A 155 12.85 1.52 -19.02
N PRO A 156 13.81 1.79 -18.11
CA PRO A 156 15.04 1.02 -18.03
C PRO A 156 14.72 -0.42 -17.63
N GLU A 157 15.42 -1.38 -18.23
CA GLU A 157 15.31 -2.80 -17.90
C GLU A 157 16.06 -3.10 -16.60
N GLY A 158 15.49 -2.68 -15.47
CA GLY A 158 15.91 -3.09 -14.12
C GLY A 158 17.08 -2.29 -13.50
N SER A 159 16.97 -1.98 -12.21
CA SER A 159 18.02 -1.36 -11.39
C SER A 159 19.02 -2.37 -10.79
N GLY A 160 18.75 -3.67 -10.95
CA GLY A 160 19.50 -4.77 -10.33
C GLY A 160 20.72 -5.28 -11.11
N GLU A 161 21.07 -4.68 -12.25
CA GLU A 161 22.11 -5.21 -13.16
C GLU A 161 23.46 -5.42 -12.48
N LEU A 162 23.89 -4.50 -11.60
CA LEU A 162 25.20 -4.59 -10.95
C LEU A 162 25.24 -5.75 -9.94
N GLY A 163 24.20 -5.87 -9.11
CA GLY A 163 24.07 -6.97 -8.15
C GLY A 163 23.99 -8.33 -8.85
N ASN A 164 23.20 -8.41 -9.92
CA ASN A 164 23.08 -9.60 -10.76
C ASN A 164 24.42 -9.98 -11.42
N THR A 165 25.15 -8.99 -11.95
CA THR A 165 26.47 -9.19 -12.56
C THR A 165 27.47 -9.72 -11.54
N MET A 166 27.51 -9.18 -10.32
CA MET A 166 28.39 -9.65 -9.25
C MET A 166 28.10 -11.13 -8.91
N LEU A 167 26.83 -11.47 -8.73
CA LEU A 167 26.38 -12.83 -8.45
C LEU A 167 26.73 -13.79 -9.59
N GLN A 168 26.60 -13.35 -10.84
CA GLN A 168 26.95 -14.13 -12.02
C GLN A 168 28.47 -14.37 -12.13
N VAL A 169 29.30 -13.37 -11.79
CA VAL A 169 30.76 -13.53 -11.75
C VAL A 169 31.17 -14.55 -10.68
N VAL A 170 30.60 -14.43 -9.47
CA VAL A 170 30.85 -15.38 -8.37
C VAL A 170 30.40 -16.79 -8.78
N ALA A 171 29.20 -16.93 -9.35
CA ALA A 171 28.69 -18.21 -9.87
C ALA A 171 29.62 -18.80 -10.94
N GLY A 172 30.13 -17.98 -11.87
CA GLY A 172 31.07 -18.40 -12.90
C GLY A 172 32.39 -18.92 -12.33
N ILE A 173 32.98 -18.21 -11.36
CA ILE A 173 34.19 -18.65 -10.66
C ILE A 173 33.94 -19.95 -9.89
N GLN A 174 32.79 -20.07 -9.23
CA GLN A 174 32.39 -21.26 -8.47
C GLN A 174 32.26 -22.48 -9.37
N VAL A 175 31.58 -22.35 -10.52
CA VAL A 175 31.46 -23.42 -11.52
C VAL A 175 32.83 -23.79 -12.08
N LEU A 176 33.67 -22.81 -12.41
CA LEU A 176 35.02 -23.06 -12.91
C LEU A 176 35.87 -23.82 -11.89
N ALA A 177 35.85 -23.40 -10.62
CA ALA A 177 36.53 -24.09 -9.54
C ALA A 177 36.01 -25.53 -9.37
N GLY A 178 34.70 -25.73 -9.42
CA GLY A 178 34.07 -27.05 -9.39
C GLY A 178 34.55 -27.97 -10.52
N ILE A 179 34.56 -27.46 -11.76
CA ILE A 179 35.04 -28.18 -12.95
C ILE A 179 36.52 -28.53 -12.81
N LEU A 180 37.37 -27.60 -12.34
CA LEU A 180 38.80 -27.85 -12.17
C LEU A 180 39.07 -28.91 -11.10
N LEU A 181 38.33 -28.89 -9.98
CA LEU A 181 38.46 -29.89 -8.92
C LEU A 181 38.01 -31.28 -9.40
N ILE A 182 36.86 -31.38 -10.08
CA ILE A 182 36.37 -32.66 -10.64
C ILE A 182 37.31 -33.15 -11.75
N GLY A 183 37.77 -32.25 -12.62
CA GLY A 183 38.69 -32.57 -13.71
C GLY A 183 40.04 -33.06 -13.20
N GLY A 184 40.62 -32.39 -12.20
CA GLY A 184 41.84 -32.85 -11.55
C GLY A 184 41.66 -34.23 -10.91
N TRP A 185 40.49 -34.49 -10.31
CA TRP A 185 40.20 -35.77 -9.66
C TRP A 185 40.12 -36.88 -10.70
N LEU A 186 39.52 -36.60 -11.85
CA LEU A 186 39.40 -37.53 -12.97
C LEU A 186 40.79 -37.89 -13.55
N VAL A 187 41.65 -36.89 -13.77
CA VAL A 187 43.03 -37.09 -14.28
C VAL A 187 43.87 -37.96 -13.34
N ILE A 188 43.77 -37.73 -12.02
CA ILE A 188 44.44 -38.56 -11.00
C ILE A 188 43.86 -39.98 -11.00
N SER A 189 42.53 -40.11 -11.09
CA SER A 189 41.86 -41.41 -11.08
C SER A 189 42.17 -42.27 -12.30
N LEU A 190 42.43 -41.65 -13.46
CA LEU A 190 42.87 -42.31 -14.69
C LEU A 190 44.35 -42.68 -14.70
N GLY A 191 45.11 -42.31 -13.65
CA GLY A 191 46.55 -42.62 -13.55
C GLY A 191 47.44 -41.75 -14.44
N VAL A 192 46.92 -40.65 -14.98
CA VAL A 192 47.69 -39.71 -15.83
C VAL A 192 48.66 -38.88 -14.99
N VAL A 193 48.28 -38.55 -13.74
CA VAL A 193 49.08 -37.78 -12.79
C VAL A 193 49.10 -38.48 -11.44
N ALA A 194 50.24 -38.46 -10.75
CA ALA A 194 50.37 -39.00 -9.41
C ALA A 194 49.59 -38.14 -8.39
N PRO A 195 48.88 -38.75 -7.43
CA PRO A 195 48.14 -38.01 -6.43
C PRO A 195 49.06 -37.13 -5.57
N PRO A 196 48.64 -35.89 -5.26
CA PRO A 196 49.42 -34.97 -4.44
C PRO A 196 49.67 -35.55 -3.05
N GLY A 197 50.91 -35.41 -2.55
CA GLY A 197 51.33 -35.95 -1.26
C GLY A 197 51.66 -37.45 -1.23
N GLY A 198 51.77 -38.11 -2.40
CA GLY A 198 52.20 -39.51 -2.50
C GLY A 198 51.17 -40.55 -2.02
N GLY A 199 49.90 -40.16 -1.87
CA GLY A 199 48.81 -41.02 -1.42
C GLY A 199 48.27 -41.96 -2.50
N SER A 200 47.12 -42.60 -2.25
CA SER A 200 46.36 -43.33 -3.28
C SER A 200 45.12 -42.54 -3.72
N VAL A 201 44.47 -42.99 -4.80
CA VAL A 201 43.19 -42.42 -5.29
C VAL A 201 42.08 -42.49 -4.22
N ARG A 202 42.21 -43.37 -3.23
CA ARG A 202 41.28 -43.50 -2.09
C ARG A 202 41.67 -42.63 -0.88
N SER A 203 42.70 -41.80 -1.01
CA SER A 203 43.08 -40.89 0.08
C SER A 203 41.97 -39.86 0.33
N LEU A 204 41.85 -39.45 1.59
CA LEU A 204 40.90 -38.42 2.03
C LEU A 204 41.03 -37.12 1.21
N ASN A 205 42.24 -36.73 0.83
CA ASN A 205 42.49 -35.53 0.03
C ASN A 205 41.86 -35.62 -1.37
N VAL A 206 42.00 -36.77 -2.04
CA VAL A 206 41.44 -36.98 -3.39
C VAL A 206 39.91 -37.08 -3.33
N ILE A 207 39.35 -37.72 -2.30
CA ILE A 207 37.90 -37.78 -2.08
C ILE A 207 37.34 -36.39 -1.76
N ALA A 208 38.00 -35.62 -0.88
CA ALA A 208 37.60 -34.27 -0.52
C ALA A 208 37.62 -33.32 -1.74
N MET A 209 38.58 -33.51 -2.65
CA MET A 209 38.65 -32.75 -3.90
C MET A 209 37.44 -33.01 -4.81
N LEU A 210 37.00 -34.28 -4.95
CA LEU A 210 35.77 -34.61 -5.67
C LEU A 210 34.54 -33.99 -5.00
N LEU A 211 34.36 -34.22 -3.69
CA LEU A 211 33.20 -33.69 -2.96
C LEU A 211 33.17 -32.15 -3.02
N GLY A 212 34.31 -31.50 -2.80
CA GLY A 212 34.45 -30.06 -2.93
C GLY A 212 34.04 -29.61 -4.33
N GLY A 213 34.55 -30.27 -5.38
CA GLY A 213 34.19 -29.97 -6.76
C GLY A 213 32.69 -30.05 -7.02
N VAL A 214 32.02 -31.10 -6.53
CA VAL A 214 30.56 -31.26 -6.63
C VAL A 214 29.82 -30.15 -5.88
N VAL A 215 30.25 -29.80 -4.67
CA VAL A 215 29.63 -28.72 -3.87
C VAL A 215 29.79 -27.36 -4.57
N PHE A 216 30.99 -27.04 -5.05
CA PHE A 216 31.24 -25.83 -5.83
C PHE A 216 30.34 -25.78 -7.07
N LEU A 217 30.24 -26.88 -7.82
CA LEU A 217 29.37 -26.95 -8.99
C LEU A 217 27.89 -26.77 -8.63
N ALA A 218 27.41 -27.44 -7.59
CA ALA A 218 26.02 -27.36 -7.13
C ALA A 218 25.66 -25.94 -6.70
N ILE A 219 26.50 -25.29 -5.91
CA ILE A 219 26.31 -23.90 -5.50
C ILE A 219 26.35 -22.97 -6.72
N GLY A 220 27.32 -23.14 -7.61
CA GLY A 220 27.45 -22.30 -8.81
C GLY A 220 26.21 -22.39 -9.71
N VAL A 221 25.71 -23.60 -9.96
CA VAL A 221 24.47 -23.83 -10.72
C VAL A 221 23.27 -23.19 -10.02
N LEU A 222 23.16 -23.33 -8.70
CA LEU A 222 22.08 -22.70 -7.93
C LEU A 222 22.12 -21.18 -8.07
N LEU A 223 23.29 -20.56 -7.94
CA LEU A 223 23.45 -19.10 -8.08
C LEU A 223 23.07 -18.63 -9.49
N PHE A 224 23.45 -19.36 -10.54
CA PHE A 224 22.99 -19.08 -11.90
C PHE A 224 21.46 -19.19 -12.03
N GLY A 225 20.84 -20.17 -11.37
CA GLY A 225 19.38 -20.32 -11.35
C GLY A 225 18.68 -19.12 -10.70
N VAL A 226 19.20 -18.65 -9.56
CA VAL A 226 18.68 -17.45 -8.87
C VAL A 226 18.77 -16.22 -9.78
N VAL A 227 19.93 -15.99 -10.39
CA VAL A 227 20.18 -14.90 -11.35
C VAL A 227 19.25 -14.98 -12.56
N ALA A 228 19.11 -16.16 -13.15
CA ALA A 228 18.26 -16.35 -14.32
C ALA A 228 16.78 -16.06 -14.00
N ASN A 229 16.31 -16.50 -12.84
CA ASN A 229 14.94 -16.22 -12.39
C ASN A 229 14.72 -14.72 -12.12
N ALA A 230 15.69 -14.04 -11.48
CA ALA A 230 15.63 -12.60 -11.25
C ALA A 230 15.54 -11.83 -12.57
N ARG A 231 16.42 -12.14 -13.53
CA ARG A 231 16.43 -11.48 -14.84
C ARG A 231 15.14 -11.70 -15.63
N LEU A 232 14.55 -12.89 -15.55
CA LEU A 232 13.29 -13.20 -16.20
C LEU A 232 12.13 -12.42 -15.56
N SER A 233 12.09 -12.37 -14.23
CA SER A 233 11.10 -11.58 -13.48
C SER A 233 11.19 -10.09 -13.81
N ASP A 234 12.40 -9.53 -13.84
CA ASP A 234 12.61 -8.11 -14.14
C ASP A 234 12.18 -7.76 -15.57
N LYS A 235 12.48 -8.64 -16.53
CA LYS A 235 12.03 -8.48 -17.92
C LYS A 235 10.50 -8.49 -18.03
N PHE A 236 9.82 -9.44 -17.36
CA PHE A 236 8.36 -9.50 -17.38
C PHE A 236 7.73 -8.27 -16.76
N ARG A 237 8.24 -7.80 -15.62
CA ARG A 237 7.75 -6.57 -14.97
C ARG A 237 7.93 -5.35 -15.87
N ALA A 238 9.07 -5.23 -16.55
CA ALA A 238 9.32 -4.13 -17.48
C ALA A 238 8.40 -4.21 -18.72
N GLU A 239 8.15 -5.41 -19.26
CA GLU A 239 7.21 -5.60 -20.37
C GLU A 239 5.75 -5.34 -19.97
N GLU A 240 5.33 -5.78 -18.78
CA GLU A 240 4.01 -5.51 -18.22
C GLU A 240 3.81 -3.99 -18.01
N TYR A 241 4.80 -3.32 -17.44
CA TYR A 241 4.82 -1.87 -17.27
C TYR A 241 4.67 -1.13 -18.62
N ARG A 242 5.42 -1.55 -19.65
CA ARG A 242 5.30 -0.97 -21.01
C ARG A 242 3.93 -1.20 -21.62
N ASN A 243 3.32 -2.38 -21.39
CA ASN A 243 1.98 -2.67 -21.89
C ASN A 243 0.94 -1.80 -21.19
N ARG A 244 1.03 -1.61 -19.87
CA ARG A 244 0.18 -0.69 -19.12
C ARG A 244 0.35 0.75 -19.60
N LEU A 245 1.58 1.20 -19.81
CA LEU A 245 1.82 2.53 -20.37
C LEU A 245 1.19 2.70 -21.76
N ARG A 246 1.32 1.72 -22.67
CA ARG A 246 0.65 1.81 -23.99
C ARG A 246 -0.87 1.78 -23.90
N ALA A 247 -1.43 1.14 -22.88
CA ALA A 247 -2.87 1.13 -22.63
C ALA A 247 -3.35 2.47 -22.05
N VAL A 248 -2.47 3.18 -21.34
CA VAL A 248 -2.73 4.52 -20.76
C VAL A 248 -2.35 5.66 -21.73
N GLU A 249 -1.43 5.43 -22.65
CA GLU A 249 -1.02 6.33 -23.74
C GLU A 249 -2.08 6.32 -24.87
N LEU A 250 -3.31 6.70 -24.49
CA LEU A 250 -4.33 7.18 -25.40
C LEU A 250 -3.85 8.54 -25.97
N GLU A 251 -4.20 8.87 -27.22
CA GLU A 251 -3.84 10.17 -27.81
C GLU A 251 -4.22 11.30 -26.83
N PRO A 252 -3.44 12.39 -26.72
CA PRO A 252 -3.75 13.46 -25.76
C PRO A 252 -5.20 13.96 -25.94
N GLY A 253 -6.07 13.59 -24.99
CA GLY A 253 -7.50 13.90 -25.00
C GLY A 253 -8.47 12.70 -25.13
N GLU A 254 -7.98 11.47 -25.30
CA GLU A 254 -8.82 10.28 -25.40
C GLU A 254 -8.92 9.58 -24.03
N ARG A 255 -10.15 9.40 -23.53
CA ARG A 255 -10.48 8.93 -22.17
C ARG A 255 -11.04 7.49 -22.24
N PRO A 256 -10.67 6.58 -21.33
CA PRO A 256 -11.28 5.25 -21.27
C PRO A 256 -12.80 5.28 -21.10
N ASP A 257 -13.52 4.41 -21.84
CA ASP A 257 -14.99 4.34 -21.85
C ASP A 257 -15.64 4.03 -20.48
N PHE A 258 -14.88 3.47 -19.53
CA PHE A 258 -15.38 3.10 -18.20
C PHE A 258 -15.39 4.27 -17.21
N LEU A 259 -14.82 5.41 -17.58
CA LEU A 259 -14.81 6.59 -16.73
C LEU A 259 -16.15 7.33 -16.83
N PRO A 260 -16.80 7.66 -15.70
CA PRO A 260 -18.07 8.36 -15.71
C PRO A 260 -17.94 9.72 -16.40
N ASP A 261 -18.83 9.98 -17.36
CA ASP A 261 -18.89 11.23 -18.10
C ASP A 261 -19.25 12.41 -17.20
N ASP A 262 -18.90 13.61 -17.65
CA ASP A 262 -18.99 14.87 -16.89
C ASP A 262 -20.41 15.25 -16.38
N GLY A 263 -21.44 14.47 -16.71
CA GLY A 263 -22.85 14.70 -16.34
C GLY A 263 -23.55 13.56 -15.59
N GLU A 264 -22.88 12.46 -15.25
CA GLU A 264 -23.47 11.33 -14.51
C GLU A 264 -22.90 11.23 -13.08
N ALA A 265 -22.92 12.36 -12.35
CA ALA A 265 -22.90 12.29 -10.89
C ALA A 265 -24.17 11.56 -10.45
N SER A 266 -24.01 10.30 -10.09
CA SER A 266 -25.12 9.36 -9.96
C SER A 266 -26.08 9.78 -8.85
N GLU A 267 -27.33 10.06 -9.23
CA GLU A 267 -28.51 10.12 -8.35
C GLU A 267 -28.81 8.78 -7.65
N ASP A 268 -27.97 7.75 -7.84
CA ASP A 268 -28.13 6.38 -7.32
C ASP A 268 -27.45 6.12 -5.96
N ALA A 269 -26.91 7.14 -5.29
CA ALA A 269 -26.41 7.02 -3.90
C ALA A 269 -27.49 7.24 -2.82
N ALA A 270 -28.78 7.24 -3.20
CA ALA A 270 -29.89 7.27 -2.24
C ALA A 270 -30.43 5.86 -1.97
N GLY A 271 -29.69 5.07 -1.17
CA GLY A 271 -30.23 3.85 -0.59
C GLY A 271 -29.16 2.89 -0.09
N ILE A 272 -28.83 2.96 1.20
CA ILE A 272 -28.29 1.83 1.93
C ILE A 272 -29.48 0.95 2.34
N PRO A 273 -29.68 -0.28 1.82
CA PRO A 273 -30.39 -1.31 2.55
C PRO A 273 -29.38 -1.98 3.48
N GLY A 274 -29.63 -1.87 4.79
CA GLY A 274 -28.76 -2.40 5.83
C GLY A 274 -28.38 -3.87 5.62
N GLU A 275 -27.17 -4.17 6.08
CA GLU A 275 -26.58 -5.50 6.22
C GLU A 275 -27.58 -6.54 6.74
N ALA A 276 -27.77 -7.61 5.96
CA ALA A 276 -28.09 -8.90 6.53
C ALA A 276 -26.76 -9.63 6.75
N SER A 277 -26.26 -9.57 7.99
CA SER A 277 -25.17 -10.39 8.46
C SER A 277 -25.55 -11.88 8.32
N ASP A 278 -24.90 -12.59 7.40
CA ASP A 278 -24.97 -14.06 7.35
C ASP A 278 -24.27 -14.62 8.59
N GLY A 279 -25.08 -15.11 9.53
CA GLY A 279 -24.63 -15.66 10.81
C GLY A 279 -23.85 -16.96 10.64
N LEU A 280 -22.69 -17.00 11.29
CA LEU A 280 -21.95 -18.22 11.63
C LEU A 280 -22.86 -19.18 12.43
N PRO A 281 -22.93 -20.48 12.10
CA PRO A 281 -23.70 -21.43 12.90
C PRO A 281 -22.86 -21.85 14.12
N GLY A 282 -23.11 -21.21 15.27
CA GLY A 282 -22.55 -21.57 16.56
C GLY A 282 -23.66 -21.78 17.60
N ASP A 283 -23.71 -23.00 18.13
CA ASP A 283 -24.32 -23.44 19.40
C ASP A 283 -25.73 -22.91 19.77
N GLY A 284 -26.70 -23.81 19.66
CA GLY A 284 -28.05 -23.61 20.20
C GLY A 284 -28.07 -23.66 21.74
N PRO A 285 -28.97 -22.90 22.38
CA PRO A 285 -29.03 -22.85 23.83
C PRO A 285 -29.83 -24.01 24.43
N ASP A 286 -29.32 -24.44 25.58
CA ASP A 286 -29.92 -25.29 26.59
C ASP A 286 -31.27 -24.73 27.09
N GLU A 287 -32.37 -25.42 26.81
CA GLU A 287 -33.63 -25.30 27.56
C GLU A 287 -33.92 -26.64 28.25
N GLY A 288 -33.68 -26.67 29.55
CA GLY A 288 -34.12 -27.77 30.41
C GLY A 288 -35.64 -27.77 30.62
N ARG A 289 -36.23 -28.96 30.77
CA ARG A 289 -36.75 -29.48 32.07
C ARG A 289 -37.82 -30.57 31.87
N SER A 290 -37.62 -31.67 32.62
CA SER A 290 -38.62 -32.68 33.05
C SER A 290 -39.21 -33.56 31.93
N GLY A 291 -39.04 -34.88 31.88
CA GLY A 291 -38.97 -35.85 32.97
C GLY A 291 -40.06 -36.90 32.72
N SER A 292 -39.69 -38.15 32.48
CA SER A 292 -40.47 -39.35 32.82
C SER A 292 -39.61 -40.58 32.54
N ALA A 293 -39.41 -41.36 33.60
CA ALA A 293 -38.89 -42.70 33.58
C ALA A 293 -39.88 -43.68 32.92
N ASP A 294 -39.34 -44.77 32.37
CA ASP A 294 -39.85 -46.16 32.31
C ASP A 294 -39.28 -46.76 31.01
N GLY A 295 -38.35 -47.71 31.01
CA GLY A 295 -38.58 -49.10 31.41
C GLY A 295 -38.63 -49.96 30.14
N GLY A 296 -37.84 -51.04 30.05
CA GLY A 296 -38.05 -52.05 29.01
C GLY A 296 -36.79 -52.56 28.31
N THR A 297 -36.20 -53.59 28.90
CA THR A 297 -35.44 -54.64 28.23
C THR A 297 -36.26 -55.36 27.14
N ASP A 298 -35.52 -55.91 26.16
CA ASP A 298 -35.71 -57.23 25.54
C ASP A 298 -36.20 -57.32 24.07
N GLY A 299 -35.49 -58.18 23.31
CA GLY A 299 -36.06 -59.04 22.27
C GLY A 299 -36.17 -58.55 20.83
N SER A 300 -35.17 -58.86 19.98
CA SER A 300 -35.24 -59.84 18.87
C SER A 300 -34.01 -59.77 17.97
#